data_AF-A0A7X3TBT0-F1
#
_entry.id   AF-A0A7X3TBT0-F1
#
_cell.length_a   1.000
_cell.length_b   1.000
_cell.length_c   1.000
_cell.angle_alpha   90.00
_cell.angle_beta   90.00
_cell.angle_gamma   90.00
#
_symmetry.space_group_name_H-M   'P 1'
#
loop_
_entity.id
_entity.type
_entity.pdbx_description
1 polymer ?
#
loop_
_entity_poly.entity_id
_entity_poly.type
_entity_poly.pdbx_seq_one_letter_code
_entity_poly.pdbx_strand_id
1 'polypeptide(L)'
;MQWMVNGYNPLVKKGTCSPFYLILISWMLFSVVISVGFTDELSLVREVEFQPFASATQRLIEALDYLGSPLSEDDLSAIQEALISDDHTQAIVDIQNILDAYCLTGVNINPESRVKVSVLTSIS
;
A
#
# COMPACT_ATOMS: atom_id res chain seq x y z
N MET A 1 66.23 -14.83 -44.79
CA MET A 1 66.73 -14.56 -43.42
C MET A 1 66.28 -13.17 -43.02
N GLN A 2 65.80 -13.00 -41.77
CA GLN A 2 65.63 -11.70 -41.09
C GLN A 2 64.29 -10.96 -41.23
N TRP A 3 63.17 -11.67 -41.05
CA TRP A 3 61.88 -11.08 -40.65
C TRP A 3 61.74 -10.88 -39.12
N MET A 4 62.86 -10.83 -38.38
CA MET A 4 62.87 -10.57 -36.94
C MET A 4 63.87 -9.47 -36.59
N VAL A 5 63.47 -8.20 -36.58
CA VAL A 5 63.97 -7.19 -35.62
C VAL A 5 62.92 -6.06 -35.44
N ASN A 6 62.43 -5.90 -34.21
CA ASN A 6 61.83 -4.69 -33.60
C ASN A 6 60.52 -4.09 -34.15
N GLY A 7 59.48 -3.87 -33.37
CA GLY A 7 59.36 -3.95 -31.92
C GLY A 7 57.90 -3.79 -31.48
N TYR A 8 57.49 -4.67 -30.56
CA TYR A 8 56.28 -4.53 -29.77
C TYR A 8 56.33 -3.20 -28.99
N ASN A 9 55.23 -2.45 -29.00
CA ASN A 9 54.98 -1.41 -27.99
C ASN A 9 53.47 -1.33 -27.68
N PRO A 10 53.09 -0.96 -26.44
CA PRO A 10 52.35 -1.85 -25.56
C PRO A 10 51.19 -1.08 -24.96
N LEU A 11 50.05 -1.05 -25.62
CA LEU A 11 48.89 -0.35 -25.08
C LEU A 11 47.69 -1.29 -25.00
N VAL A 12 47.89 -2.38 -24.25
CA VAL A 12 46.81 -2.91 -23.42
C VAL A 12 46.47 -1.80 -22.44
N LYS A 13 45.53 -0.93 -22.81
CA LYS A 13 44.86 -0.04 -21.86
C LYS A 13 44.15 -0.94 -20.85
N LYS A 14 44.82 -1.21 -19.73
CA LYS A 14 44.19 -1.84 -18.58
C LYS A 14 43.06 -0.91 -18.17
N GLY A 15 41.82 -1.37 -18.34
CA GLY A 15 40.64 -0.69 -17.86
C GLY A 15 40.75 -0.55 -16.34
N THR A 16 41.27 0.59 -15.89
CA THR A 16 41.28 0.98 -14.49
C THR A 16 39.86 1.35 -14.09
N CYS A 17 39.11 0.34 -13.64
CA CYS A 17 37.87 0.55 -12.89
C CYS A 17 38.29 1.11 -11.52
N SER A 18 38.22 2.44 -11.37
CA SER A 18 38.54 3.11 -10.11
C SER A 18 37.57 2.64 -9.02
N PRO A 19 38.05 2.26 -7.81
CA PRO A 19 37.20 1.74 -6.74
C PRO A 19 36.16 2.78 -6.25
N PHE A 20 36.37 4.06 -6.54
CA PHE A 20 35.40 5.13 -6.25
C PHE A 20 34.11 5.01 -7.06
N TYR A 21 34.17 4.46 -8.27
CA TYR A 21 33.00 4.31 -9.15
C TYR A 21 32.05 3.21 -8.65
N LEU A 22 32.60 2.15 -8.05
CA LEU A 22 31.82 1.08 -7.41
C LEU A 22 31.15 1.55 -6.12
N ILE A 23 31.81 2.43 -5.35
CA ILE A 23 31.23 3.04 -4.15
C ILE A 23 30.09 4.00 -4.54
N LEU A 24 30.26 4.80 -5.60
CA LEU A 24 29.22 5.70 -6.12
C LEU A 24 27.99 4.94 -6.66
N ILE A 25 28.19 3.85 -7.41
CA ILE A 25 27.09 3.00 -7.90
C ILE A 25 26.41 2.29 -6.73
N SER A 26 27.17 1.82 -5.74
CA SER A 26 26.60 1.21 -4.53
C SER A 26 25.78 2.21 -3.72
N TRP A 27 26.21 3.46 -3.62
CA TRP A 27 25.47 4.54 -2.97
C TRP A 27 24.20 4.93 -3.74
N MET A 28 24.28 4.97 -5.08
CA MET A 28 23.13 5.24 -5.95
C MET A 28 22.09 4.12 -5.86
N LEU A 29 22.51 2.85 -5.78
CA LEU A 29 21.61 1.71 -5.57
C LEU A 29 21.02 1.71 -4.15
N PHE A 30 21.80 2.11 -3.14
CA PHE A 30 21.35 2.21 -1.75
C PHE A 30 20.28 3.30 -1.55
N SER A 31 20.40 4.43 -2.26
CA SER A 31 19.43 5.53 -2.16
C SER A 31 18.05 5.23 -2.77
N VAL A 32 17.94 4.28 -3.70
CA VAL A 32 16.65 3.90 -4.32
C VAL A 32 15.80 3.05 -3.37
N VAL A 33 16.43 2.35 -2.41
CA VAL A 33 15.72 1.41 -1.51
C VAL A 33 15.00 2.11 -0.34
N ILE A 34 15.37 3.35 0.01
CA ILE A 34 14.88 4.02 1.23
C ILE A 34 13.49 4.66 1.07
N SER A 35 12.96 4.80 -0.15
CA SER A 35 11.66 5.45 -0.39
C SER A 35 10.44 4.53 -0.22
N VAL A 36 10.56 3.41 0.51
CA VAL A 36 9.37 2.64 0.92
C VAL A 36 8.61 3.50 1.94
N GLY A 37 7.49 4.07 1.49
CA GLY A 37 6.66 4.96 2.29
C GLY A 37 6.12 4.28 3.55
N PHE A 38 5.83 5.08 4.58
CA PHE A 38 5.15 4.63 5.79
C PHE A 38 3.78 4.06 5.42
N THR A 39 3.52 2.81 5.78
CA THR A 39 2.19 2.20 5.80
C THR A 39 1.42 2.78 6.98
N ASP A 40 0.32 3.47 6.71
CA ASP A 40 -0.63 3.92 7.72
C ASP A 40 -1.84 2.99 7.60
N GLU A 41 -1.94 2.01 8.52
CA GLU A 41 -3.10 1.12 8.62
C GLU A 41 -4.35 1.96 8.92
N LEU A 42 -5.50 1.64 8.31
CA LEU A 42 -6.73 2.36 8.62
C LEU A 42 -7.00 2.29 10.12
N SER A 43 -7.05 3.45 10.76
CA SER A 43 -7.33 3.51 12.19
C SER A 43 -8.78 3.10 12.44
N LEU A 44 -8.98 1.98 13.13
CA LEU A 44 -10.31 1.55 13.58
C LEU A 44 -11.03 2.66 14.33
N VAL A 45 -12.20 3.06 13.84
CA VAL A 45 -13.04 4.07 14.49
C VAL A 45 -14.00 3.35 15.44
N ARG A 46 -13.75 3.49 16.75
CA ARG A 46 -14.51 2.78 17.80
C ARG A 46 -15.62 3.60 18.44
N GLU A 47 -15.54 4.94 18.36
CA GLU A 47 -16.51 5.84 18.97
C GLU A 47 -17.70 6.11 18.03
N VAL A 48 -18.37 5.05 17.56
CA VAL A 48 -19.57 5.17 16.72
C VAL A 48 -20.69 4.32 17.31
N GLU A 49 -21.88 4.90 17.38
CA GLU A 49 -23.09 4.17 17.77
C GLU A 49 -23.46 3.12 16.71
N PHE A 50 -23.85 1.92 17.16
CA PHE A 50 -24.12 0.80 16.25
C PHE A 50 -25.25 1.06 15.26
N GLN A 51 -26.36 1.64 15.74
CA GLN A 51 -27.55 1.87 14.91
C GLN A 51 -27.29 2.79 13.71
N PRO A 52 -26.67 3.98 13.85
CA PRO A 52 -26.35 4.81 12.69
C PRO A 52 -25.31 4.15 11.78
N PHE A 53 -24.32 3.44 12.35
CA PHE A 53 -23.33 2.70 11.57
C PHE A 53 -23.99 1.60 10.70
N ALA A 54 -24.82 0.75 11.30
CA ALA A 54 -25.56 -0.30 10.61
C ALA A 54 -26.41 0.26 9.46
N SER A 55 -27.13 1.36 9.71
CA SER A 55 -27.95 2.02 8.69
C SER A 55 -27.12 2.57 7.52
N ALA A 56 -25.92 3.08 7.80
CA ALA A 56 -25.01 3.60 6.78
C ALA A 56 -24.41 2.44 5.96
N THR A 57 -24.01 1.35 6.61
CA THR A 57 -23.49 0.15 5.96
C THR A 57 -24.52 -0.48 5.02
N GLN A 58 -25.79 -0.58 5.43
CA GLN A 58 -26.85 -1.08 4.55
C GLN A 58 -27.02 -0.21 3.30
N ARG A 59 -27.06 1.11 3.47
CA ARG A 59 -27.14 2.06 2.35
C ARG A 59 -25.94 1.99 1.42
N LEU A 60 -24.74 1.73 1.97
CA LEU A 60 -23.53 1.53 1.19
C LEU A 60 -23.64 0.28 0.32
N ILE A 61 -24.08 -0.84 0.89
CA ILE A 61 -24.27 -2.11 0.16
C ILE A 61 -25.27 -1.93 -0.98
N GLU A 62 -26.42 -1.31 -0.72
CA GLU A 62 -27.44 -1.01 -1.74
C GLU A 62 -26.88 -0.12 -2.86
N ALA A 63 -26.06 0.87 -2.51
CA ALA A 63 -25.43 1.74 -3.49
C ALA A 63 -24.39 1.00 -4.35
N LEU A 64 -23.60 0.12 -3.76
CA LEU A 64 -22.62 -0.71 -4.47
C LEU A 64 -23.30 -1.67 -5.46
N ASP A 65 -24.40 -2.30 -5.04
CA ASP A 65 -25.23 -3.14 -5.90
C ASP A 65 -25.82 -2.33 -7.08
N TYR A 66 -26.39 -1.15 -6.77
CA TYR A 66 -26.92 -0.25 -7.78
C TYR A 66 -25.87 0.21 -8.81
N LEU A 67 -24.62 0.42 -8.38
CA LEU A 67 -23.51 0.83 -9.25
C LEU A 67 -22.90 -0.34 -10.05
N GLY A 68 -23.35 -1.58 -9.83
CA GLY A 68 -22.86 -2.76 -10.53
C GLY A 68 -21.50 -3.27 -10.05
N SER A 69 -21.09 -2.87 -8.83
CA SER A 69 -19.88 -3.35 -8.16
C SER A 69 -20.23 -3.92 -6.78
N PRO A 70 -21.05 -4.98 -6.71
CA PRO A 70 -21.45 -5.58 -5.45
C PRO A 70 -20.23 -6.16 -4.71
N LEU A 71 -20.33 -6.23 -3.38
CA LEU A 71 -19.36 -6.95 -2.54
C LEU A 71 -19.45 -8.46 -2.84
N SER A 72 -18.38 -9.20 -2.51
CA SER A 72 -18.39 -10.67 -2.59
C SER A 72 -19.53 -11.26 -1.76
N GLU A 73 -20.12 -12.38 -2.21
CA GLU A 73 -21.19 -13.07 -1.46
C GLU A 73 -20.73 -13.44 -0.04
N ASP A 74 -19.49 -13.90 0.12
CA ASP A 74 -18.90 -14.25 1.42
C ASP A 74 -18.84 -13.04 2.37
N ASP A 75 -18.42 -11.88 1.86
CA ASP A 75 -18.31 -10.64 2.63
C ASP A 75 -19.69 -10.07 2.98
N LEU A 76 -20.66 -10.18 2.06
CA LEU A 76 -22.04 -9.78 2.31
C LEU A 76 -22.67 -10.63 3.42
N SER A 77 -22.46 -11.94 3.41
CA SER A 77 -22.92 -12.82 4.47
C SER A 77 -22.27 -12.48 5.81
N ALA A 78 -20.94 -12.28 5.84
CA ALA A 78 -20.22 -11.91 7.05
C ALA A 78 -20.71 -10.56 7.64
N ILE A 79 -20.96 -9.56 6.78
CA ILE A 79 -21.51 -8.27 7.22
C ILE A 79 -22.93 -8.44 7.77
N GLN A 80 -23.79 -9.24 7.10
CA GLN A 80 -25.16 -9.48 7.58
C GLN A 80 -25.20 -10.19 8.93
N GLU A 81 -24.31 -11.16 9.16
CA GLU A 81 -24.17 -11.84 10.45
C GLU A 81 -23.73 -10.85 11.54
N ALA A 82 -22.73 -10.01 11.25
CA ALA A 82 -22.28 -8.98 12.19
C ALA A 82 -23.38 -7.95 12.52
N LEU A 83 -24.23 -7.59 11.55
CA LEU A 83 -25.34 -6.65 11.75
C LEU A 83 -26.45 -7.16 12.70
N ILE A 84 -26.54 -8.48 12.90
CA ILE A 84 -27.54 -9.12 13.77
C ILE A 84 -26.93 -9.50 15.14
N SER A 85 -25.60 -9.40 15.28
CA SER A 85 -24.90 -9.73 16.52
C SER A 85 -25.30 -8.85 17.70
N ASP A 86 -25.42 -9.46 18.88
CA ASP A 86 -25.64 -8.77 20.15
C ASP A 86 -24.38 -8.02 20.63
N ASP A 87 -23.18 -8.43 20.15
CA ASP A 87 -21.93 -7.71 20.41
C ASP A 87 -21.71 -6.62 19.37
N HIS A 88 -22.37 -5.49 19.60
CA HIS A 88 -22.32 -4.33 18.72
C HIS A 88 -20.91 -3.73 18.57
N THR A 89 -20.06 -3.83 19.60
CA THR A 89 -18.71 -3.26 19.53
C THR A 89 -17.83 -4.10 18.62
N GLN A 90 -17.92 -5.42 18.77
CA GLN A 90 -17.18 -6.35 17.92
C GLN A 90 -17.72 -6.31 16.48
N ALA A 91 -19.03 -6.23 16.30
CA ALA A 91 -19.65 -6.11 14.99
C ALA A 91 -19.17 -4.88 14.20
N ILE A 92 -19.00 -3.73 14.86
CA ILE A 92 -18.46 -2.50 14.25
C ILE A 92 -17.02 -2.72 13.75
N VAL A 93 -16.20 -3.44 14.51
CA VAL A 93 -14.81 -3.75 14.14
C VAL A 93 -14.77 -4.73 12.97
N ASP A 94 -15.56 -5.79 13.02
CA ASP A 94 -15.58 -6.83 11.99
C ASP A 94 -16.04 -6.26 10.64
N ILE A 95 -17.12 -5.46 10.65
CA ILE A 95 -17.61 -4.79 9.45
C ILE A 95 -16.57 -3.79 8.90
N GLN A 96 -15.90 -3.01 9.75
CA GLN A 96 -14.83 -2.12 9.30
C GLN A 96 -13.69 -2.89 8.64
N ASN A 97 -13.21 -3.98 9.24
CA ASN A 97 -12.13 -4.79 8.67
C ASN A 97 -12.48 -5.36 7.30
N ILE A 98 -13.73 -5.81 7.10
CA ILE A 98 -14.20 -6.32 5.80
C ILE A 98 -14.21 -5.18 4.77
N LEU A 99 -14.79 -4.02 5.12
CA LEU A 99 -14.89 -2.88 4.21
C LEU A 99 -13.53 -2.22 3.92
N ASP A 100 -12.59 -2.27 4.86
CA ASP A 100 -11.26 -1.71 4.74
C ASP A 100 -10.45 -2.37 3.60
N ALA A 101 -10.71 -3.65 3.30
CA ALA A 101 -10.11 -4.34 2.16
C ALA A 101 -10.52 -3.73 0.81
N TYR A 102 -11.65 -3.04 0.76
CA TYR A 102 -12.16 -2.33 -0.41
C TYR A 102 -11.75 -0.84 -0.43
N CYS A 103 -11.06 -0.36 0.61
CA CYS A 103 -10.61 1.02 0.72
C CYS A 103 -9.20 1.21 0.14
N LEU A 104 -9.02 2.24 -0.69
CA LEU A 104 -7.73 2.62 -1.26
C LEU A 104 -6.98 3.67 -0.43
N THR A 105 -7.70 4.46 0.38
CA THR A 105 -7.11 5.57 1.12
C THR A 105 -7.97 5.92 2.33
N GLY A 106 -7.33 6.17 3.46
CA GLY A 106 -7.95 6.77 4.65
C GLY A 106 -7.87 8.28 4.57
N VAL A 107 -9.00 8.97 4.68
CA VAL A 107 -9.04 10.44 4.73
C VAL A 107 -9.50 10.89 6.11
N ASN A 108 -8.61 11.54 6.85
CA ASN A 108 -8.96 12.17 8.12
C ASN A 108 -9.23 13.67 7.89
N ILE A 109 -10.45 14.10 8.16
CA ILE A 109 -10.90 15.49 7.99
C ILE A 109 -10.95 16.16 9.36
N ASN A 110 -10.00 17.05 9.64
CA ASN A 110 -10.04 17.87 10.85
C ASN A 110 -11.03 19.05 10.66
N PRO A 111 -11.91 19.37 11.64
CA PRO A 111 -12.84 20.52 11.58
C PRO A 111 -12.22 21.89 11.30
N GLU A 112 -10.89 22.05 11.38
CA GLU A 112 -10.18 23.28 10.97
C GLU A 112 -9.85 23.33 9.45
N SER A 113 -10.42 22.46 8.61
CA SER A 113 -10.11 22.31 7.17
C SER A 113 -8.68 21.83 6.87
N ARG A 114 -8.09 21.03 7.78
CA ARG A 114 -6.79 20.37 7.53
C ARG A 114 -7.02 18.89 7.19
N VAL A 115 -6.92 18.55 5.92
CA VAL A 115 -7.09 17.19 5.40
C VAL A 115 -5.75 16.44 5.43
N LYS A 116 -5.73 15.25 6.03
CA LYS A 116 -4.62 14.29 5.92
C LYS A 116 -5.13 13.08 5.14
N VAL A 117 -4.36 12.65 4.14
CA VAL A 117 -4.69 11.49 3.29
C VAL A 117 -3.59 10.46 3.46
N SER A 118 -3.99 9.22 3.78
CA SER A 118 -3.11 8.08 3.97
C SER A 118 -3.47 6.99 2.96
N VAL A 119 -2.52 6.60 2.09
CA VAL A 119 -2.76 5.65 0.99
C VAL A 119 -2.64 4.21 1.48
N LEU A 120 -3.60 3.35 1.09
CA LEU A 120 -3.67 1.93 1.41
C LEU A 120 -3.35 1.12 0.14
N THR A 121 -2.33 0.28 0.19
CA THR A 121 -2.04 -0.67 -0.90
C THR A 121 -1.87 -2.07 -0.32
N SER A 122 -2.94 -2.87 -0.34
CA SER A 122 -2.90 -4.31 -0.08
C SER A 122 -2.87 -5.05 -1.41
N ILE A 123 -1.67 -5.47 -1.83
CA ILE A 123 -1.51 -6.48 -2.88
C ILE A 123 -0.41 -7.43 -2.41
N SER A 124 -0.79 -8.51 -1.73
CA SER A 124 -0.15 -9.82 -1.83
C SER A 124 -1.01 -10.89 -1.18
#